data_AF-A0AAW4FPY0-F1
#
_entry.id   AF-A0AAW4FPY0-F1
#
_cell.length_a   1.000
_cell.length_b   1.000
_cell.length_c   1.000
_cell.angle_alpha   90.00
_cell.angle_beta   90.00
_cell.angle_gamma   90.00
#
_symmetry.space_group_name_H-M   'P 1'
#
loop_
_entity.id
_entity.type
_entity.pdbx_description
1 polymer ?
#
loop_
_entity_poly.entity_id
_entity_poly.type
_entity_poly.pdbx_seq_one_letter_code
_entity_poly.pdbx_strand_id
1 'polypeptide(L)' 'MDTLQRVFDNICAEQHWPRDSARARRHARMLIDEYLAGTTNEQLLLVVGRLFASRLAETSTSA' A
#
# COMPACT_ATOMS: atom_id res chain seq x y z
N MET A 1 -9.00 9.01 11.12
CA MET A 1 -7.56 8.71 10.93
C MET A 1 -7.29 7.21 10.76
N ASP A 2 -8.30 6.34 10.91
CA ASP A 2 -8.06 4.89 11.01
C ASP A 2 -7.97 4.14 9.68
N THR A 3 -8.62 4.63 8.62
CA THR A 3 -8.72 3.91 7.35
C THR A 3 -7.36 3.71 6.67
N LEU A 4 -6.57 4.78 6.50
CA LEU A 4 -5.27 4.67 5.84
C LEU A 4 -4.31 3.76 6.60
N GLN A 5 -4.28 3.86 7.92
CA GLN A 5 -3.42 3.03 8.75
C GLN A 5 -3.84 1.56 8.68
N ARG A 6 -5.15 1.27 8.71
CA ARG A 6 -5.68 -0.09 8.58
C ARG A 6 -5.39 -0.71 7.21
N VAL A 7 -5.59 0.05 6.13
CA VAL A 7 -5.27 -0.40 4.77
C VAL A 7 -3.78 -0.68 4.63
N PHE A 8 -2.94 0.24 5.11
CA PHE A 8 -1.48 0.09 5.10
C PHE A 8 -1.03 -1.15 5.88
N ASP A 9 -1.56 -1.35 7.08
CA ASP A 9 -1.20 -2.47 7.95
C ASP A 9 -1.61 -3.82 7.36
N ASN A 10 -2.82 -3.89 6.79
CA ASN A 10 -3.31 -5.10 6.10
C ASN A 10 -2.39 -5.48 4.94
N ILE A 11 -2.02 -4.51 4.10
CA ILE A 11 -1.19 -4.80 2.92
C ILE A 11 0.24 -5.14 3.33
N CYS A 12 0.81 -4.46 4.35
CA CYS A 12 2.12 -4.84 4.87
C CYS A 12 2.13 -6.27 5.43
N ALA A 13 1.07 -6.69 6.12
CA ALA A 13 0.93 -8.06 6.61
C ALA A 13 0.80 -9.08 5.45
N GLU A 14 -0.06 -8.81 4.46
CA GLU A 14 -0.24 -9.66 3.28
C GLU A 14 1.07 -9.87 2.50
N GLN A 15 1.86 -8.81 2.36
CA GLN A 15 3.11 -8.81 1.60
C GLN A 15 4.34 -9.19 2.43
N HIS A 16 4.17 -9.46 3.72
CA HIS A 16 5.25 -9.72 4.67
C HIS A 16 6.32 -8.60 4.68
N TRP A 17 5.89 -7.35 4.50
CA TRP A 17 6.79 -6.21 4.52
C TRP A 17 6.94 -5.67 5.95
N PRO A 18 8.18 -5.51 6.45
CA PRO A 18 8.42 -4.69 7.63
C PRO A 18 7.90 -3.27 7.37
N ARG A 19 7.23 -2.66 8.36
CA ARG A 19 6.68 -1.29 8.25
C ARG A 19 7.76 -0.26 7.88
N ASP A 20 8.99 -0.49 8.33
CA ASP A 20 10.14 0.39 8.07
C ASP A 20 10.91 0.02 6.79
N SER A 21 10.41 -0.91 5.98
CA SER A 21 11.04 -1.26 4.70
C SER A 21 10.85 -0.15 3.67
N ALA A 22 11.77 -0.08 2.69
CA ALA A 22 11.63 0.84 1.57
C ALA A 22 10.35 0.60 0.75
N ARG A 23 9.90 -0.65 0.64
CA ARG A 23 8.64 -1.02 -0.03
C ARG A 23 7.42 -0.49 0.73
N ALA A 24 7.37 -0.71 2.05
CA ALA A 24 6.31 -0.18 2.90
C ALA A 24 6.25 1.35 2.85
N ARG A 25 7.39 2.06 2.93
CA ARG A 25 7.41 3.53 2.79
C ARG A 25 6.87 4.02 1.44
N ARG A 26 7.26 3.37 0.34
CA ARG A 26 6.73 3.70 -1.01
C ARG A 26 5.22 3.46 -1.08
N HIS A 27 4.75 2.36 -0.52
CA HIS A 27 3.33 2.03 -0.47
C HIS A 27 2.52 3.01 0.38
N ALA A 28 3.02 3.40 1.56
CA ALA A 28 2.39 4.41 2.41
C ALA A 28 2.26 5.74 1.68
N ARG A 29 3.29 6.16 0.93
CA ARG A 29 3.25 7.40 0.15
C ARG A 29 2.15 7.36 -0.91
N MET A 30 2.06 6.26 -1.66
CA MET A 30 1.00 6.08 -2.66
C MET A 30 -0.41 6.15 -2.04
N LEU A 31 -0.64 5.47 -0.92
CA LEU A 31 -1.94 5.51 -0.23
C LEU A 31 -2.32 6.93 0.25
N ILE A 32 -1.34 7.70 0.75
CA ILE A 32 -1.57 9.09 1.15
C ILE A 32 -1.91 9.95 -0.07
N ASP A 33 -1.16 9.81 -1.17
CA ASP A 33 -1.39 10.58 -2.39
C ASP A 33 -2.79 10.29 -2.97
N GLU A 34 -3.22 9.02 -2.98
CA GLU A 34 -4.55 8.59 -3.45
C GLU A 34 -5.69 9.13 -2.56
N TYR A 35 -5.49 9.14 -1.24
CA TYR A 35 -6.45 9.73 -0.31
C TYR A 35 -6.57 11.25 -0.48
N LEU A 36 -5.45 11.95 -0.67
CA LEU A 36 -5.44 13.38 -0.95
C LEU A 36 -6.06 13.72 -2.31
N ALA A 37 -6.02 12.80 -3.28
CA ALA A 37 -6.71 12.93 -4.56
C ALA A 37 -8.24 12.75 -4.45
N GLY A 38 -8.77 12.37 -3.29
CA GLY A 38 -10.20 12.26 -3.01
C GLY A 38 -10.71 10.83 -2.81
N THR A 39 -9.85 9.83 -2.96
CA THR A 39 -10.20 8.43 -2.72
C THR A 39 -10.20 8.12 -1.22
N THR A 40 -11.36 8.29 -0.59
CA THR A 40 -11.54 8.09 0.86
C THR A 40 -12.22 6.76 1.20
N ASN A 41 -12.72 6.04 0.20
CA ASN A 41 -13.35 4.73 0.37
C ASN A 41 -12.31 3.65 0.70
N GLU A 42 -12.47 2.99 1.85
CA GLU A 42 -11.55 1.97 2.35
C GLU A 42 -11.36 0.78 1.38
N GLN A 43 -12.45 0.30 0.77
CA GLN A 43 -12.37 -0.82 -0.17
C GLN A 43 -11.62 -0.43 -1.44
N LEU A 44 -11.82 0.80 -1.93
CA LEU A 44 -11.10 1.30 -3.09
C LEU A 44 -9.60 1.44 -2.78
N LEU A 45 -9.25 1.99 -1.61
CA LEU A 45 -7.87 2.07 -1.13
C LEU A 45 -7.20 0.70 -0.98
N LEU A 46 -7.93 -0.31 -0.50
CA LEU A 46 -7.42 -1.70 -0.45
C LEU A 46 -7.13 -2.25 -1.85
N VAL A 47 -8.03 -2.03 -2.82
CA VAL A 47 -7.89 -2.55 -4.19
C VAL A 47 -6.68 -1.92 -4.88
N VAL A 48 -6.59 -0.59 -4.90
CA VAL A 48 -5.45 0.11 -5.52
C VAL A 48 -4.16 -0.18 -4.78
N GLY A 49 -4.24 -0.30 -3.45
CA GLY A 49 -3.13 -0.66 -2.60
C GLY A 49 -2.52 -2.02 -2.93
N ARG A 50 -3.35 -3.06 -3.03
CA ARG A 50 -2.94 -4.42 -3.41
C ARG A 50 -2.36 -4.47 -4.82
N LEU A 51 -3.00 -3.81 -5.78
CA LEU A 51 -2.52 -3.73 -7.17
C LEU A 51 -1.11 -3.14 -7.24
N PHE A 52 -0.87 -2.04 -6.53
CA PHE A 52 0.46 -1.43 -6.46
C PHE A 52 1.47 -2.35 -5.78
N ALA A 53 1.05 -3.03 -4.70
CA ALA A 53 1.93 -3.90 -3.94
C ALA A 53 2.40 -5.13 -4.74
N SER A 54 1.49 -5.76 -5.49
CA SER A 54 1.82 -6.86 -6.41
C SER A 54 2.87 -6.43 -7.45
N ARG A 55 2.71 -5.23 -8.05
CA ARG A 55 3.67 -4.69 -9.02
C ARG A 55 5.05 -4.45 -8.41
N LEU A 56 5.11 -3.95 -7.16
CA LEU A 56 6.37 -3.78 -6.43
C LEU A 56 7.08 -5.11 -6.17
N ALA A 57 6.33 -6.17 -5.87
CA ALA A 57 6.87 -7.50 -5.65
C ALA A 57 7.44 -8.10 -6.95
N GLU A 58 6.70 -7.99 -8.05
CA GLU A 58 7.12 -8.47 -9.38
C GLU A 58 8.40 -7.79 -9.88
N THR A 59 8.54 -6.49 -9.63
CA THR A 59 9.74 -5.71 -10.02
C THR A 59 11.02 -6.23 -9.32
N SER A 60 10.90 -7.03 -8.26
CA SER A 60 12.04 -7.61 -7.54
C SER A 60 12.40 -9.03 -7.99
N THR A 61 11.57 -9.69 -8.81
CA THR A 61 11.78 -11.05 -9.31
C THR A 61 12.36 -11.05 -10.74
N SER A 62 12.40 -9.90 -11.40
CA SER A 62 13.15 -9.70 -12.65
C SER A 62 14.48 -8.98 -12.37
N ALA A 63 15.45 -9.70 -11.80
CA ALA A 63 16.85 -9.30 -11.74
C ALA A 63 17.74 -10.54 -11.89
#